data_AF-A0A5N9AEV1-F1
#
_entry.id   AF-A0A5N9AEV1-F1
#
_cell.length_a   1.000
_cell.length_b   1.000
_cell.length_c   1.000
_cell.angle_alpha   90.00
_cell.angle_beta   90.00
_cell.angle_gamma   90.00
#
_symmetry.space_group_name_H-M   'P 1'
#
loop_
_entity.id
_entity.type
_entity.pdbx_description
1 polymer ?
#
loop_
_entity_poly.entity_id
_entity_poly.type
_entity_poly.pdbx_seq_one_letter_code
_entity_poly.pdbx_strand_id
1 'polypeptide(L)'
;MKKPRTQKSFQIAEHIDPTKKVRVYRNLHRDCYSVKQGGIVRCHAENVTLRSCQFIVSKAGQRRVRDEQKKNVHAFIEGYVVDTRTTDQKVDGHLTDEQIDNGETRWEKVYYNPYTCDTFIKQYDASPIENADYADLSILDNAVMAFSHKPPFFH
;
A
#
# COMPACT_ATOMS: atom_id res chain seq x y z
N MET A 1 0.17 25.83 -5.33
CA MET A 1 1.53 25.35 -4.98
C MET A 1 1.68 23.88 -5.34
N LYS A 2 2.83 23.50 -5.94
CA LYS A 2 3.18 22.10 -6.23
C LYS A 2 3.43 21.38 -4.90
N LYS A 3 2.83 20.21 -4.70
CA LYS A 3 3.09 19.39 -3.50
C LYS A 3 4.49 18.77 -3.58
N PRO A 4 5.19 18.59 -2.45
CA PRO A 4 6.51 17.95 -2.44
C PRO A 4 6.44 16.52 -2.99
N ARG A 5 7.55 16.05 -3.56
CA ARG A 5 7.71 14.69 -4.08
C ARG A 5 8.83 14.00 -3.32
N THR A 6 8.56 12.82 -2.78
CA THR A 6 9.51 12.00 -2.03
C THR A 6 9.82 10.72 -2.80
N GLN A 7 11.04 10.21 -2.67
CA GLN A 7 11.43 8.93 -3.28
C GLN A 7 11.32 7.79 -2.27
N LYS A 8 11.72 8.06 -1.02
CA LYS A 8 11.79 7.05 0.04
C LYS A 8 10.71 7.28 1.10
N SER A 9 10.23 6.21 1.73
CA SER A 9 9.14 6.28 2.72
C SER A 9 9.46 7.20 3.90
N PHE A 10 10.68 7.17 4.45
CA PHE A 10 11.04 8.00 5.62
C PHE A 10 10.93 9.52 5.36
N GLN A 11 11.11 9.97 4.11
CA GLN A 11 11.03 11.40 3.75
C GLN A 11 9.60 11.94 3.87
N ILE A 12 8.59 11.07 3.82
CA ILE A 12 7.18 11.45 3.95
C ILE A 12 6.90 12.05 5.33
N ALA A 13 7.64 11.64 6.37
CA ALA A 13 7.49 12.12 7.74
C ALA A 13 7.67 13.64 7.87
N GLU A 14 8.42 14.29 6.96
CA GLU A 14 8.60 15.75 6.93
C GLU A 14 7.33 16.51 6.49
N HIS A 15 6.32 15.80 5.97
CA HIS A 15 5.13 16.40 5.36
C HIS A 15 3.82 16.02 6.05
N ILE A 16 3.87 15.14 7.06
CA ILE A 16 2.73 14.62 7.78
C ILE A 16 2.96 14.69 9.29
N ASP A 17 1.91 14.50 10.08
CA ASP A 17 2.03 14.13 11.49
C ASP A 17 2.27 12.61 11.60
N PRO A 18 3.46 12.13 12.00
CA PRO A 18 3.78 10.70 12.02
C PRO A 18 2.96 9.91 13.06
N THR A 19 2.29 10.59 13.99
CA THR A 19 1.43 9.95 15.00
C THR A 19 0.02 9.67 14.49
N LYS A 20 -0.31 10.06 13.25
CA LYS A 20 -1.64 9.91 12.65
C LYS A 20 -1.57 9.11 11.35
N LYS A 21 -2.63 8.33 11.09
CA LYS A 21 -2.75 7.57 9.85
C LYS A 21 -2.80 8.49 8.62
N VAL A 22 -2.32 7.96 7.51
CA VAL A 22 -2.46 8.54 6.16
C VAL A 22 -3.29 7.60 5.29
N ARG A 23 -3.93 8.15 4.25
CA ARG A 23 -4.50 7.38 3.13
C ARG A 23 -3.61 7.55 1.90
N VAL A 24 -3.16 6.44 1.36
CA VAL A 24 -2.29 6.37 0.19
C VAL A 24 -3.08 5.80 -0.98
N TYR A 25 -2.96 6.40 -2.16
CA TYR A 25 -3.59 5.88 -3.37
C TYR A 25 -2.73 6.15 -4.60
N ARG A 26 -2.86 5.31 -5.63
CA ARG A 26 -2.14 5.48 -6.89
C ARG A 26 -2.67 6.70 -7.65
N ASN A 27 -1.76 7.59 -8.03
CA ASN A 27 -2.05 8.70 -8.92
C ASN A 27 -1.61 8.35 -10.35
N LEU A 28 -2.58 7.95 -11.17
CA LEU A 28 -2.34 7.51 -12.54
C LEU A 28 -1.91 8.63 -13.50
N HIS A 29 -2.04 9.90 -13.09
CA HIS A 29 -1.61 11.05 -13.91
C HIS A 29 -0.18 11.49 -13.64
N ARG A 30 0.35 11.16 -12.46
CA ARG A 30 1.68 11.62 -12.00
C ARG A 30 2.69 10.50 -11.82
N ASP A 31 2.26 9.28 -12.11
CA ASP A 31 3.01 8.05 -11.95
C ASP A 31 3.69 7.96 -10.58
N CYS A 32 2.86 8.08 -9.54
CA CYS A 32 3.30 8.09 -8.14
C CYS A 32 2.14 7.72 -7.21
N TYR A 33 2.41 7.60 -5.92
CA TYR A 33 1.39 7.58 -4.88
C TYR A 33 1.11 8.99 -4.37
N SER A 34 -0.15 9.26 -4.02
CA SER A 34 -0.53 10.46 -3.28
C SER A 34 -0.79 10.11 -1.83
N VAL A 35 -0.13 10.81 -0.92
CA VAL A 35 -0.24 10.60 0.53
C VAL A 35 -1.15 11.68 1.11
N LYS A 36 -2.31 11.27 1.63
CA LYS A 36 -3.37 12.14 2.14
C LYS A 36 -3.47 12.03 3.66
N GLN A 37 -3.45 13.15 4.36
CA GLN A 37 -3.66 13.20 5.82
C GLN A 37 -4.61 14.34 6.18
N GLY A 38 -5.63 14.05 6.99
CA GLY A 38 -6.64 15.05 7.39
C GLY A 38 -7.39 15.65 6.21
N GLY A 39 -7.75 14.83 5.20
CA GLY A 39 -8.50 15.32 4.04
C GLY A 39 -7.66 15.98 2.94
N ILE A 40 -6.36 16.22 3.16
CA ILE A 40 -5.49 17.00 2.25
C ILE A 40 -4.33 16.14 1.76
N VAL A 41 -4.01 16.21 0.46
CA VAL A 41 -2.77 15.62 -0.08
C VAL A 41 -1.57 16.41 0.43
N ARG A 42 -0.69 15.72 1.17
CA ARG A 42 0.49 16.29 1.82
C ARG A 42 1.72 16.21 0.93
N CYS A 43 1.94 15.06 0.30
CA CYS A 43 3.03 14.86 -0.66
C CYS A 43 2.65 13.81 -1.72
N HIS A 44 3.53 13.67 -2.70
CA HIS A 44 3.56 12.55 -3.64
C HIS A 44 4.79 11.70 -3.38
N ALA A 45 4.69 10.38 -3.54
CA ALA A 45 5.76 9.46 -3.18
C ALA A 45 5.97 8.37 -4.24
N GLU A 46 7.20 7.94 -4.43
CA GLU A 46 7.56 6.81 -5.32
C GLU A 46 7.48 5.47 -4.59
N ASN A 47 7.90 5.45 -3.32
CA ASN A 47 7.71 4.35 -2.39
C ASN A 47 7.01 4.84 -1.11
N VAL A 48 6.09 4.03 -0.59
CA VAL A 48 5.43 4.26 0.70
C VAL A 48 5.32 2.94 1.45
N THR A 49 5.89 2.87 2.64
CA THR A 49 5.72 1.74 3.55
C THR A 49 4.84 2.15 4.72
N LEU A 50 3.79 1.37 4.98
CA LEU A 50 2.80 1.60 6.02
C LEU A 50 2.82 0.46 7.04
N ARG A 51 2.48 0.77 8.30
CA ARG A 51 2.11 -0.20 9.34
C ARG A 51 0.65 -0.07 9.75
N SER A 52 0.09 -1.15 10.30
CA SER A 52 -1.31 -1.22 10.77
C SER A 52 -2.29 -0.83 9.66
N CYS A 53 -2.18 -1.55 8.56
CA CYS A 53 -2.77 -1.23 7.28
C CYS A 53 -4.22 -1.68 7.19
N GLN A 54 -5.07 -0.84 6.60
CA GLN A 54 -6.43 -1.16 6.17
C GLN A 54 -6.58 -0.88 4.67
N PHE A 55 -7.11 -1.87 3.94
CA PHE A 55 -7.37 -1.80 2.51
C PHE A 55 -8.81 -1.38 2.27
N ILE A 56 -9.01 -0.19 1.70
CA ILE A 56 -10.32 0.46 1.64
C ILE A 56 -10.75 0.64 0.19
N VAL A 57 -11.95 0.16 -0.15
CA VAL A 57 -12.62 0.43 -1.44
C VAL A 57 -13.95 1.11 -1.20
N SER A 58 -14.10 2.36 -1.66
CA SER A 58 -15.38 3.06 -1.67
C SER A 58 -16.31 2.45 -2.71
N LYS A 59 -17.36 1.75 -2.26
CA LYS A 59 -18.35 1.12 -3.16
C LYS A 59 -19.05 2.13 -4.08
N ALA A 60 -19.38 3.31 -3.56
CA ALA A 60 -19.96 4.39 -4.37
C ALA A 60 -18.96 4.91 -5.43
N GLY A 61 -17.69 5.07 -5.06
CA GLY A 61 -16.63 5.48 -5.99
C GLY A 61 -16.35 4.41 -7.05
N GLN A 62 -16.31 3.14 -6.66
CA GLN A 62 -16.14 2.00 -7.56
C GLN A 62 -17.29 1.88 -8.55
N ARG A 63 -18.54 1.99 -8.09
CA ARG A 63 -19.72 2.01 -8.95
C ARG A 63 -19.60 3.13 -9.99
N ARG A 64 -19.24 4.34 -9.58
CA ARG A 64 -19.00 5.45 -10.51
C ARG A 64 -17.92 5.13 -11.55
N VAL A 65 -16.81 4.49 -11.16
CA VAL A 65 -15.77 4.05 -12.12
C VAL A 65 -16.34 3.06 -13.13
N ARG A 66 -17.14 2.08 -12.69
CA ARG A 66 -17.77 1.07 -13.56
C ARG A 66 -18.82 1.70 -14.49
N ASP A 67 -19.63 2.61 -13.99
CA ASP A 67 -20.71 3.23 -14.76
C ASP A 67 -20.17 4.23 -15.79
N GLU A 68 -19.25 5.10 -15.38
CA GLU A 68 -18.72 6.17 -16.23
C GLU A 68 -17.53 5.72 -17.09
N GLN A 69 -16.93 4.56 -16.80
CA GLN A 69 -15.68 4.08 -17.41
C GLN A 69 -14.53 5.11 -17.29
N LYS A 70 -14.55 5.90 -16.20
CA LYS A 70 -13.61 6.99 -15.94
C LYS A 70 -12.80 6.74 -14.68
N LYS A 71 -11.52 7.13 -14.72
CA LYS A 71 -10.59 7.04 -13.59
C LYS A 71 -11.01 8.00 -12.47
N ASN A 72 -11.62 7.46 -11.42
CA ASN A 72 -11.94 8.18 -10.20
C ASN A 72 -11.19 7.56 -9.01
N VAL A 73 -10.72 8.38 -8.07
CA VAL A 73 -10.06 7.88 -6.86
C VAL A 73 -11.12 7.26 -5.93
N HIS A 74 -10.98 5.97 -5.64
CA HIS A 74 -11.95 5.22 -4.82
C HIS A 74 -11.32 4.14 -3.94
N ALA A 75 -10.04 3.83 -4.12
CA ALA A 75 -9.33 2.78 -3.40
C ALA A 75 -8.11 3.36 -2.65
N PHE A 76 -7.89 2.92 -1.40
CA PHE A 76 -6.89 3.47 -0.49
C PHE A 76 -6.20 2.43 0.39
N ILE A 77 -4.91 2.67 0.56
CA ILE A 77 -3.92 2.30 1.60
C ILE A 77 -4.02 3.08 2.92
N GLU A 78 -4.74 2.68 3.98
CA GLU A 78 -4.72 3.46 5.25
C GLU A 78 -3.76 2.87 6.29
N GLY A 79 -2.83 3.65 6.83
CA GLY A 79 -1.88 3.18 7.85
C GLY A 79 -0.96 4.28 8.37
N TYR A 80 0.01 3.92 9.23
CA TYR A 80 1.06 4.84 9.68
C TYR A 80 2.32 4.67 8.84
N VAL A 81 2.92 5.78 8.39
CA VAL A 81 4.17 5.73 7.61
C VAL A 81 5.30 5.21 8.49
N VAL A 82 6.09 4.28 7.93
CA VAL A 82 7.28 3.70 8.55
C VAL A 82 8.45 3.67 7.55
N ASP A 83 9.66 3.43 8.06
CA ASP A 83 10.84 3.23 7.22
C ASP A 83 10.81 1.86 6.54
N THR A 84 11.10 1.83 5.24
CA THR A 84 11.10 0.63 4.40
C THR A 84 12.16 -0.36 4.85
N ARG A 85 13.41 0.08 5.00
CA ARG A 85 14.54 -0.81 5.36
C ARG A 85 14.33 -1.49 6.71
N THR A 86 13.86 -0.73 7.69
CA THR A 86 13.54 -1.26 9.02
C THR A 86 12.39 -2.26 8.97
N THR A 87 11.42 -2.05 8.07
CA THR A 87 10.29 -2.97 7.87
C THR A 87 10.74 -4.24 7.18
N ASP A 88 11.53 -4.12 6.10
CA ASP A 88 12.10 -5.28 5.40
C ASP A 88 12.96 -6.13 6.32
N GLN A 89 13.78 -5.52 7.18
CA GLN A 89 14.55 -6.29 8.18
C GLN A 89 13.65 -7.07 9.16
N LYS A 90 12.48 -6.55 9.52
CA LYS A 90 11.53 -7.28 10.37
C LYS A 90 10.81 -8.39 9.62
N VAL A 91 10.53 -8.19 8.34
CA VAL A 91 9.80 -9.14 7.49
C VAL A 91 10.76 -10.20 6.95
N ASP A 92 11.84 -9.88 6.28
CA ASP A 92 12.70 -10.88 5.63
C ASP A 92 14.17 -10.77 6.04
N GLY A 93 14.52 -10.01 7.09
CA GLY A 93 15.93 -9.81 7.49
C GLY A 93 16.69 -11.05 7.96
N HIS A 94 16.04 -12.21 8.02
CA HIS A 94 16.66 -13.51 8.31
C HIS A 94 16.87 -14.38 7.05
N LEU A 95 16.34 -13.95 5.90
CA LEU A 95 16.48 -14.62 4.61
C LEU A 95 17.71 -14.06 3.88
N THR A 96 18.38 -14.91 3.10
CA THR A 96 19.41 -14.47 2.15
C THR A 96 18.77 -13.96 0.85
N ASP A 97 19.55 -13.23 0.04
CA ASP A 97 19.10 -12.78 -1.28
C ASP A 97 18.66 -13.96 -2.17
N GLU A 98 19.38 -15.09 -2.14
CA GLU A 98 19.02 -16.31 -2.87
C GLU A 98 17.67 -16.88 -2.44
N GLN A 99 17.38 -16.89 -1.13
CA GLN A 99 16.08 -17.35 -0.63
C GLN A 99 14.94 -16.43 -1.08
N ILE A 100 15.16 -15.11 -1.05
CA ILE A 100 14.19 -14.14 -1.54
C ILE A 100 13.94 -14.33 -3.04
N ASP A 101 15.00 -14.50 -3.84
CA ASP A 101 14.92 -14.74 -5.29
C ASP A 101 14.20 -16.06 -5.62
N ASN A 102 14.35 -17.08 -4.75
CA ASN A 102 13.62 -18.34 -4.83
C ASN A 102 12.16 -18.25 -4.32
N GLY A 103 11.70 -17.06 -3.90
CA GLY A 103 10.32 -16.81 -3.51
C GLY A 103 9.99 -17.12 -2.05
N GLU A 104 11.00 -17.24 -1.17
CA GLU A 104 10.79 -17.48 0.27
C GLU A 104 10.38 -16.21 1.05
N THR A 105 10.30 -15.06 0.37
CA THR A 105 9.82 -13.80 0.96
C THR A 105 8.47 -13.97 1.65
N ARG A 106 8.31 -13.35 2.82
CA ARG A 106 7.03 -13.35 3.55
C ARG A 106 6.07 -12.27 3.05
N TRP A 107 6.50 -11.42 2.12
CA TRP A 107 5.64 -10.43 1.49
C TRP A 107 4.70 -11.09 0.47
N GLU A 108 3.41 -10.81 0.60
CA GLU A 108 2.37 -11.26 -0.32
C GLU A 108 2.01 -10.14 -1.31
N LYS A 109 1.93 -10.47 -2.60
CA LYS A 109 1.43 -9.52 -3.62
C LYS A 109 -0.06 -9.27 -3.44
N VAL A 110 -0.45 -8.00 -3.44
CA VAL A 110 -1.84 -7.55 -3.38
C VAL A 110 -2.27 -6.98 -4.73
N TYR A 111 -3.45 -7.38 -5.18
CA TYR A 111 -4.04 -6.96 -6.43
C TYR A 111 -5.36 -6.21 -6.20
N TYR A 112 -5.61 -5.22 -7.06
CA TYR A 112 -6.92 -4.57 -7.16
C TYR A 112 -7.15 -4.00 -8.56
N ASN A 113 -8.27 -4.37 -9.15
CA ASN A 113 -8.80 -3.74 -10.36
C ASN A 113 -10.30 -3.48 -10.17
N PRO A 114 -10.78 -2.23 -10.31
CA PRO A 114 -12.18 -1.90 -10.07
C PRO A 114 -13.16 -2.64 -10.98
N TYR A 115 -12.75 -3.13 -12.14
CA TYR A 115 -13.64 -3.81 -13.09
C TYR A 115 -13.84 -5.30 -12.78
N THR A 116 -12.91 -5.92 -12.05
CA THR A 116 -12.90 -7.36 -11.79
C THR A 116 -12.92 -7.70 -10.30
N CYS A 117 -12.62 -6.74 -9.42
CA CYS A 117 -12.54 -6.94 -7.98
C CYS A 117 -13.50 -6.01 -7.24
N ASP A 118 -14.14 -6.52 -6.19
CA ASP A 118 -14.95 -5.72 -5.26
C ASP A 118 -14.16 -5.20 -4.06
N THR A 119 -13.05 -5.86 -3.71
CA THR A 119 -12.10 -5.50 -2.66
C THR A 119 -10.67 -5.68 -3.16
N PHE A 120 -9.67 -5.28 -2.37
CA PHE A 120 -8.31 -5.78 -2.59
C PHE A 120 -8.28 -7.29 -2.34
N ILE A 121 -7.44 -8.00 -3.08
CA ILE A 121 -7.26 -9.45 -2.98
C ILE A 121 -5.78 -9.82 -2.93
N LYS A 122 -5.44 -10.94 -2.31
CA LYS A 122 -4.12 -11.55 -2.44
C LYS A 122 -3.98 -12.16 -3.83
N GLN A 123 -2.86 -11.92 -4.49
CA GLN A 123 -2.67 -12.35 -5.88
C GLN A 123 -2.55 -13.88 -6.01
N TYR A 124 -2.08 -14.56 -4.96
CA TYR A 124 -1.85 -16.01 -4.96
C TYR A 124 -3.15 -16.82 -5.06
N ASP A 125 -4.18 -16.48 -4.28
CA ASP A 125 -5.40 -17.27 -4.13
C ASP A 125 -6.70 -16.48 -4.37
N ALA A 126 -6.59 -15.20 -4.76
CA ALA A 126 -7.70 -14.26 -4.92
C ALA A 126 -8.55 -14.02 -3.65
N SER A 127 -8.06 -14.42 -2.47
CA SER A 127 -8.76 -14.18 -1.21
C SER A 127 -8.76 -12.69 -0.86
N PRO A 128 -9.86 -12.13 -0.31
CA PRO A 128 -9.91 -10.74 0.11
C PRO A 128 -8.84 -10.42 1.17
N ILE A 129 -8.29 -9.21 1.09
CA ILE A 129 -7.41 -8.65 2.12
C ILE A 129 -8.01 -7.33 2.62
N GLU A 130 -8.36 -7.30 3.90
CA GLU A 130 -8.92 -6.11 4.55
C GLU A 130 -7.89 -5.37 5.41
N ASN A 131 -6.98 -6.12 6.04
CA ASN A 131 -5.96 -5.59 6.93
C ASN A 131 -4.61 -6.30 6.70
N ALA A 132 -3.52 -5.60 7.04
CA ALA A 132 -2.17 -6.18 7.12
C ALA A 132 -1.33 -5.47 8.19
N ASP A 133 -0.31 -6.14 8.71
CA ASP A 133 0.62 -5.52 9.65
C ASP A 133 1.48 -4.47 8.96
N TYR A 134 1.96 -4.78 7.75
CA TYR A 134 2.70 -3.87 6.89
C TYR A 134 2.19 -3.91 5.45
N ALA A 135 2.34 -2.80 4.74
CA ALA A 135 2.17 -2.74 3.30
C ALA A 135 3.29 -1.89 2.69
N ASP A 136 3.92 -2.37 1.63
CA ASP A 136 4.88 -1.62 0.84
C ASP A 136 4.30 -1.35 -0.55
N LEU A 137 4.30 -0.07 -0.96
CA LEU A 137 3.77 0.40 -2.22
C LEU A 137 4.91 1.03 -3.01
N SER A 138 5.25 0.47 -4.17
CA SER A 138 6.35 0.97 -5.00
C SER A 138 5.91 1.19 -6.45
N ILE A 139 6.40 2.27 -7.07
CA ILE A 139 6.16 2.53 -8.49
C ILE A 139 7.12 1.78 -9.40
N LEU A 140 8.27 1.30 -8.90
CA LEU A 140 9.31 0.68 -9.71
C LEU A 140 8.85 -0.66 -10.30
N ASP A 141 8.18 -1.45 -9.47
CA ASP A 141 7.57 -2.73 -9.83
C ASP A 141 6.05 -2.62 -10.06
N ASN A 142 5.48 -1.44 -9.81
CA ASN A 142 4.03 -1.20 -9.75
C ASN A 142 3.31 -2.22 -8.85
N ALA A 143 3.98 -2.67 -7.79
CA ALA A 143 3.45 -3.65 -6.87
C ALA A 143 2.91 -2.99 -5.60
N VAL A 144 1.96 -3.71 -4.99
CA VAL A 144 1.60 -3.52 -3.60
C VAL A 144 1.92 -4.84 -2.91
N MET A 145 2.81 -4.80 -1.94
CA MET A 145 3.17 -5.94 -1.10
C MET A 145 2.51 -5.77 0.27
N ALA A 146 2.07 -6.87 0.88
CA ALA A 146 1.52 -6.88 2.22
C ALA A 146 2.15 -8.00 3.05
N PHE A 147 2.28 -7.76 4.35
CA PHE A 147 2.70 -8.78 5.30
C PHE A 147 1.77 -8.76 6.49
N SER A 148 1.36 -9.96 6.95
CA SER A 148 0.62 -10.16 8.19
C SER A 148 1.25 -11.30 8.96
N HIS A 149 1.49 -11.12 10.26
CA HIS A 149 1.77 -12.27 11.11
C HIS A 149 0.55 -13.18 11.05
N LYS A 150 0.75 -14.42 10.61
CA LYS A 150 -0.26 -15.45 10.87
C LYS A 150 -0.38 -15.53 12.40
N PRO A 151 -1.59 -15.47 12.97
CA PRO A 151 -1.75 -15.72 14.40
C PRO A 151 -1.07 -17.06 14.69
N PRO A 152 -0.37 -17.22 15.83
CA PRO A 152 0.13 -18.51 16.22
C PRO A 152 -1.06 -19.46 16.17
N PHE A 153 -0.97 -20.50 15.33
CA PHE A 153 -1.97 -21.54 15.33
C PHE A 153 -1.94 -22.16 16.72
N PHE A 154 -2.91 -21.84 17.56
CA PHE A 154 -3.18 -22.64 18.75
C PHE A 154 -3.71 -23.98 18.22
N HIS A 155 -2.79 -24.95 18.08
CA HIS A 155 -3.12 -26.36 17.94
C HIS A 155 -3.39 -26.93 19.32
#